data_AF-A0A9D7ESL7-F1
#
_entry.id   AF-A0A9D7ESL7-F1
#
_cell.length_a   1.000
_cell.length_b   1.000
_cell.length_c   1.000
_cell.angle_alpha   90.00
_cell.angle_beta   90.00
_cell.angle_gamma   90.00
#
_symmetry.space_group_name_H-M   'P 1'
#
loop_
_entity.id
_entity.type
_entity.pdbx_description
1 polymer ?
#
loop_
_entity_poly.entity_id
_entity_poly.type
_entity_poly.pdbx_seq_one_letter_code
_entity_poly.pdbx_strand_id
1 'polypeptide(L)'
;MKIGDIIIALGITLAVLFVSMSLSRQEIDPTDYTASFDGLTLTHSAPEFTKGELAPARLDVKVDGGLLPDSSTIFVYLRPANSLADTAFRRAPMLTVPGEGLVYRRDLLNQGTGKRFEYYIQLVAPKDSTMTDTVLATIPAEHSTNSAKVLSVLFKGTPPRNITIARLAVMFAALLLMLLAFFSSMAYPKDLGAITRAGRLSFIGTLLVLVGVFLLGTKVGLATSGQAWSGLPVGSNLSDTASALLVIFWLAVILILRKQIFKGESAEDLVSRRVQLLLASGVVLAIITVLIPNGIGRI
;
A
#
# COMPACT_ATOMS: atom_id res chain seq x y z
N MET A 1 23.41 -28.42 -9.57
CA MET A 1 22.54 -27.37 -10.14
C MET A 1 23.10 -27.00 -11.49
N LYS A 2 22.29 -26.99 -12.55
CA LYS A 2 22.77 -26.68 -13.89
C LYS A 2 22.83 -25.16 -14.06
N ILE A 3 23.74 -24.68 -14.92
CA ILE A 3 23.84 -23.24 -15.25
C ILE A 3 22.50 -22.73 -15.80
N GLY A 4 21.80 -23.55 -16.60
CA GLY A 4 20.46 -23.23 -17.12
C GLY A 4 19.45 -22.90 -16.02
N ASP A 5 19.44 -23.64 -14.91
CA ASP A 5 18.52 -23.40 -13.79
C ASP A 5 18.74 -22.01 -13.16
N ILE A 6 20.01 -21.59 -13.07
CA ILE A 6 20.40 -20.29 -12.52
C ILE A 6 19.94 -19.17 -13.45
N ILE A 7 20.19 -19.32 -14.76
CA ILE A 7 19.80 -18.32 -15.76
C ILE A 7 18.28 -18.17 -15.79
N ILE A 8 17.53 -19.27 -15.74
CA ILE A 8 16.06 -19.25 -15.70
C ILE A 8 15.56 -18.58 -14.41
N ALA A 9 16.08 -18.96 -13.25
CA ALA A 9 15.71 -18.35 -11.97
C ALA A 9 15.98 -16.83 -11.95
N LEU A 10 17.13 -16.41 -12.48
CA LEU A 10 17.48 -15.00 -12.60
C LEU A 10 16.53 -14.27 -13.55
N GLY A 11 16.25 -14.86 -14.72
CA GLY A 11 15.31 -14.31 -15.70
C GLY A 11 13.90 -14.12 -15.14
N ILE A 12 13.37 -15.11 -14.42
CA ILE A 12 12.06 -15.00 -13.76
C ILE A 12 12.08 -13.91 -12.69
N THR A 13 13.10 -13.89 -11.82
CA THR A 13 13.22 -12.86 -10.77
C THR A 13 13.25 -11.45 -11.36
N LEU A 14 14.02 -11.24 -12.44
CA LEU A 14 14.08 -9.96 -13.14
C LEU A 14 12.76 -9.57 -13.81
N ALA A 15 12.06 -10.54 -14.41
CA ALA A 15 10.73 -10.31 -14.99
C ALA A 15 9.71 -9.89 -13.93
N VAL A 16 9.67 -10.59 -12.79
CA VAL A 16 8.79 -10.25 -11.65
C VAL A 16 9.12 -8.85 -11.12
N LEU A 17 10.41 -8.52 -10.98
CA LEU A 17 10.85 -7.19 -10.57
C LEU A 17 10.39 -6.10 -11.56
N PHE A 18 10.54 -6.34 -12.86
CA PHE A 18 10.11 -5.42 -13.91
C PHE A 18 8.60 -5.18 -13.87
N VAL A 19 7.80 -6.24 -13.76
CA VAL A 19 6.34 -6.15 -13.62
C VAL A 19 5.96 -5.41 -12.34
N SER A 20 6.57 -5.74 -11.20
CA SER A 20 6.34 -5.05 -9.92
C SER A 20 6.66 -3.56 -10.01
N MET A 21 7.77 -3.18 -10.66
CA MET A 21 8.10 -1.77 -10.93
C MET A 21 7.07 -1.10 -11.84
N SER A 22 6.55 -1.79 -12.84
CA SER A 22 5.52 -1.27 -13.74
C SER A 22 4.19 -1.06 -13.00
N LEU A 23 3.76 -2.03 -12.19
CA LEU A 23 2.55 -1.93 -11.37
C LEU A 23 2.67 -0.82 -10.32
N SER A 24 3.86 -0.63 -9.74
CA SER A 24 4.10 0.47 -8.81
C SER A 24 4.06 1.86 -9.46
N ARG A 25 4.19 1.96 -10.79
CA ARG A 25 4.09 3.22 -11.53
C ARG A 25 2.67 3.57 -11.96
N GLN A 26 1.76 2.60 -11.95
CA GLN A 26 0.34 2.91 -12.13
C GLN A 26 -0.09 3.70 -10.90
N GLU A 27 -0.12 5.03 -11.04
CA GLU A 27 -0.77 5.88 -10.06
C GLU A 27 -2.22 5.43 -9.97
N ILE A 28 -2.71 5.27 -8.74
CA ILE A 28 -4.14 5.09 -8.52
C ILE A 28 -4.75 6.41 -8.97
N ASP A 29 -5.48 6.38 -10.10
CA ASP A 29 -6.19 7.55 -10.58
C ASP A 29 -7.03 8.11 -9.42
N PRO A 30 -6.93 9.42 -9.14
CA PRO A 30 -7.70 10.00 -8.06
C PRO A 30 -9.18 9.71 -8.31
N THR A 31 -9.89 9.28 -7.26
CA THR A 31 -11.32 9.04 -7.38
C THR A 31 -12.02 10.40 -7.40
N ASP A 32 -12.71 10.67 -8.51
CA ASP A 32 -13.50 11.88 -8.65
C ASP A 32 -14.83 11.73 -7.93
N TYR A 33 -15.15 12.71 -7.10
CA TYR A 33 -16.43 12.84 -6.42
C TYR A 33 -17.15 14.06 -6.96
N THR A 34 -18.39 13.85 -7.39
CA THR A 34 -19.23 14.91 -7.96
C THR A 34 -20.45 15.17 -7.09
N ALA A 35 -20.87 16.43 -7.01
CA ALA A 35 -22.16 16.84 -6.47
C ALA A 35 -22.77 17.91 -7.39
N SER A 36 -24.09 17.92 -7.54
CA SER A 36 -24.79 18.86 -8.41
C SER A 36 -25.81 19.69 -7.64
N PHE A 37 -25.93 20.97 -7.99
CA PHE A 37 -26.91 21.90 -7.43
C PHE A 37 -27.28 22.95 -8.48
N ASP A 38 -28.57 23.08 -8.79
CA ASP A 38 -29.10 24.12 -9.69
C ASP A 38 -28.32 24.30 -11.02
N GLY A 39 -28.03 23.18 -11.70
CA GLY A 39 -27.26 23.16 -12.94
C GLY A 39 -25.73 23.28 -12.77
N LEU A 40 -25.24 23.58 -11.56
CA LEU A 40 -23.81 23.53 -11.22
C LEU A 40 -23.39 22.10 -10.91
N THR A 41 -22.17 21.74 -11.30
CA THR A 41 -21.51 20.48 -10.96
C THR A 41 -20.19 20.77 -10.27
N LEU A 42 -20.07 20.35 -9.02
CA LEU A 42 -18.85 20.43 -8.22
C LEU A 42 -18.12 19.10 -8.34
N THR A 43 -16.89 19.12 -8.84
CA THR A 43 -16.03 17.96 -9.00
C THR A 43 -14.81 18.09 -8.10
N HIS A 44 -14.55 17.07 -7.29
CA HIS A 44 -13.40 16.99 -6.40
C HIS A 44 -12.65 15.68 -6.63
N SER A 45 -11.40 15.77 -7.06
CA SER A 45 -10.49 14.63 -7.16
C SER A 45 -9.82 14.43 -5.80
N ALA A 46 -10.27 13.43 -5.03
CA ALA A 46 -9.76 13.23 -3.68
C ALA A 46 -8.35 12.61 -3.72
N PRO A 47 -7.32 13.27 -3.18
CA PRO A 47 -6.01 12.64 -3.04
C PRO A 47 -6.07 11.61 -1.90
N GLU A 48 -5.80 10.33 -2.19
CA GLU A 48 -5.69 9.31 -1.14
C GLU A 48 -4.52 9.62 -0.18
N PHE A 49 -3.45 10.24 -0.68
CA PHE A 49 -2.27 10.60 0.08
C PHE A 49 -1.56 11.82 -0.50
N THR A 50 -0.87 12.58 0.35
CA THR A 50 0.08 13.60 -0.11
C THR A 50 1.46 13.00 -0.32
N LYS A 51 2.16 13.44 -1.37
CA LYS A 51 3.55 13.04 -1.62
C LYS A 51 4.50 14.08 -1.03
N GLY A 52 5.30 13.68 -0.06
CA GLY A 52 6.45 14.46 0.44
C GLY A 52 6.21 15.09 1.81
N GLU A 53 7.29 15.19 2.60
CA GLU A 53 7.26 15.67 4.00
C GLU A 53 6.95 17.17 4.14
N LEU A 54 6.91 17.93 3.04
CA LEU A 54 6.74 19.39 3.09
C LEU A 54 5.68 19.91 2.11
N ALA A 55 5.10 19.05 1.27
CA ALA A 55 4.06 19.49 0.34
C ALA A 55 2.71 19.62 1.08
N PRO A 56 2.01 20.76 0.97
CA PRO A 56 0.65 20.86 1.47
C PRO A 56 -0.28 19.91 0.70
N ALA A 57 -1.29 19.35 1.37
CA ALA A 57 -2.35 18.66 0.66
C ALA A 57 -3.22 19.72 -0.03
N ARG A 58 -3.33 19.67 -1.35
CA ARG A 58 -4.23 20.56 -2.08
C ARG A 58 -5.57 19.88 -2.24
N LEU A 59 -6.60 20.49 -1.67
CA LEU A 59 -7.98 20.07 -1.90
C LEU A 59 -8.58 21.04 -2.90
N ASP A 60 -8.86 20.55 -4.10
CA ASP A 60 -9.36 21.35 -5.21
C ASP A 60 -10.80 20.94 -5.54
N VAL A 61 -11.68 21.92 -5.71
CA VAL A 61 -13.02 21.73 -6.24
C VAL A 61 -13.14 22.53 -7.52
N LYS A 62 -13.40 21.83 -8.61
CA LYS A 62 -13.75 22.43 -9.88
C LYS A 62 -15.27 22.59 -9.94
N VAL A 63 -15.73 23.79 -10.30
CA VAL A 63 -17.14 24.08 -10.51
C VAL A 63 -17.38 24.26 -12.01
N ASP A 64 -18.27 23.43 -12.55
CA ASP A 64 -18.75 23.50 -13.92
C ASP A 64 -20.23 23.94 -13.94
N GLY A 65 -20.68 24.60 -15.00
CA GLY A 65 -22.10 24.99 -15.20
C GLY A 65 -22.44 26.44 -14.88
N GLY A 66 -21.52 27.24 -14.35
CA GLY A 66 -21.75 28.67 -14.10
C GLY A 66 -21.03 29.20 -12.86
N LEU A 67 -21.26 30.47 -12.54
CA LEU A 67 -20.78 31.09 -11.29
C LEU A 67 -21.54 30.52 -10.08
N LEU A 68 -20.88 30.50 -8.93
CA LEU A 68 -21.54 30.19 -7.67
C LEU A 68 -22.68 31.19 -7.39
N PRO A 69 -23.78 30.78 -6.74
CA PRO A 69 -24.85 31.69 -6.32
C PRO A 69 -24.31 32.85 -5.47
N ASP A 70 -24.98 33.99 -5.52
CA ASP A 70 -24.53 35.19 -4.82
C ASP A 70 -24.26 34.92 -3.34
N SER A 71 -23.09 35.37 -2.88
CA SER A 71 -22.61 35.24 -1.50
C SER A 71 -22.42 33.80 -0.98
N SER A 72 -22.62 32.78 -1.81
CA SER A 72 -22.32 31.39 -1.44
C SER A 72 -20.80 31.15 -1.37
N THR A 73 -20.40 30.18 -0.55
CA THR A 73 -18.99 29.84 -0.34
C THR A 73 -18.82 28.34 -0.20
N ILE A 74 -17.76 27.82 -0.79
CA ILE A 74 -17.36 26.43 -0.62
C ILE A 74 -16.51 26.32 0.65
N PHE A 75 -16.92 25.44 1.55
CA PHE A 75 -16.21 25.14 2.78
C PHE A 75 -15.73 23.71 2.78
N VAL A 76 -14.52 23.51 3.28
CA VAL A 76 -14.05 22.19 3.68
C VAL A 76 -14.21 22.05 5.19
N TYR A 77 -14.70 20.90 5.61
CA TYR A 77 -14.87 20.51 6.99
C TYR A 77 -13.83 19.44 7.29
N LEU A 78 -12.93 19.69 8.23
CA LEU A 78 -11.75 18.86 8.48
C LEU A 78 -11.69 18.41 9.95
N ARG A 79 -11.29 17.16 10.19
CA ARG A 79 -10.89 16.70 11.53
C ARG A 79 -9.73 15.71 11.47
N PRO A 80 -8.91 15.59 12.52
CA PRO A 80 -7.93 14.51 12.61
C PRO A 80 -8.65 13.16 12.79
N ALA A 81 -8.33 12.16 11.98
CA ALA A 81 -9.01 10.86 12.00
C ALA A 81 -8.81 10.06 13.30
N ASN A 82 -7.65 10.25 13.95
CA ASN A 82 -7.23 9.45 15.12
C ASN A 82 -7.29 10.24 16.44
N SER A 83 -8.00 11.38 16.48
CA SER A 83 -8.11 12.18 17.71
C SER A 83 -9.33 11.77 18.52
N LEU A 84 -9.12 11.13 19.67
CA LEU A 84 -10.18 10.85 20.64
C LEU A 84 -10.73 12.13 21.30
N ALA A 85 -9.95 13.21 21.28
CA ALA A 85 -10.29 14.48 21.93
C ALA A 85 -10.94 15.51 20.99
N ASP A 86 -10.77 15.36 19.68
CA ASP A 86 -11.24 16.34 18.68
C ASP A 86 -12.15 15.63 17.66
N THR A 87 -13.42 15.48 18.04
CA THR A 87 -14.44 14.81 17.21
C THR A 87 -15.15 15.78 16.26
N ALA A 88 -15.02 17.09 16.50
CA ALA A 88 -15.72 18.12 15.77
C ALA A 88 -14.98 18.51 14.48
N PHE A 89 -15.74 18.65 13.39
CA PHE A 89 -15.19 19.17 12.16
C PHE A 89 -14.93 20.68 12.25
N ARG A 90 -13.72 21.08 11.90
CA ARG A 90 -13.32 22.47 11.76
C ARG A 90 -13.63 22.92 10.34
N ARG A 91 -14.41 24.00 10.23
CA ARG A 91 -14.79 24.60 8.95
C ARG A 91 -13.71 25.56 8.47
N ALA A 92 -13.35 25.49 7.20
CA ALA A 92 -12.43 26.41 6.56
C ALA A 92 -12.92 26.78 5.14
N PRO A 93 -12.90 28.07 4.74
CA PRO A 93 -13.30 28.47 3.40
C PRO A 93 -12.24 28.04 2.38
N MET A 94 -12.71 27.62 1.21
CA MET A 94 -11.88 27.41 0.02
C MET A 94 -11.76 28.72 -0.75
N LEU A 95 -10.59 28.98 -1.33
CA LEU A 95 -10.27 30.23 -2.02
C LEU A 95 -10.20 29.99 -3.53
N THR A 96 -10.63 30.96 -4.34
CA THR A 96 -10.47 30.89 -5.79
C THR A 96 -8.99 30.90 -6.16
N VAL A 97 -8.62 30.14 -7.19
CA VAL A 97 -7.25 30.11 -7.71
C VAL A 97 -7.13 31.04 -8.91
N PRO A 98 -6.35 32.13 -8.84
CA PRO A 98 -6.20 33.06 -9.96
C PRO A 98 -5.68 32.36 -11.21
N GLY A 99 -6.39 32.52 -12.34
CA GLY A 99 -5.99 31.96 -13.64
C GLY A 99 -6.39 30.49 -13.88
N GLU A 100 -6.96 29.78 -12.91
CA GLU A 100 -7.43 28.39 -13.06
C GLU A 100 -8.96 28.28 -13.29
N GLY A 101 -9.64 29.39 -13.58
CA GLY A 101 -11.09 29.42 -13.78
C GLY A 101 -11.86 29.25 -12.48
N LEU A 102 -12.95 28.47 -12.50
CA LEU A 102 -13.82 28.21 -11.34
C LEU A 102 -13.30 27.07 -10.47
N VAL A 103 -12.02 27.18 -10.09
CA VAL A 103 -11.35 26.24 -9.19
C VAL A 103 -11.19 26.89 -7.83
N TYR A 104 -11.67 26.18 -6.81
CA TYR A 104 -11.58 26.57 -5.41
C TYR A 104 -10.61 25.63 -4.71
N ARG A 105 -9.62 26.18 -4.01
CA ARG A 105 -8.53 25.43 -3.38
C ARG A 105 -8.48 25.67 -1.89
N ARG A 106 -8.17 24.63 -1.14
CA ARG A 106 -7.69 24.72 0.24
C ARG A 106 -6.41 23.91 0.41
N ASP A 107 -5.38 24.59 0.87
CA ASP A 107 -4.14 23.94 1.27
C ASP A 107 -4.24 23.46 2.72
N LEU A 108 -4.04 22.16 2.92
CA LEU A 108 -3.84 21.57 4.23
C LEU A 108 -2.36 21.59 4.55
N LEU A 109 -2.00 22.35 5.58
CA LEU A 109 -0.65 22.37 6.12
C LEU A 109 -0.25 20.96 6.55
N ASN A 110 0.98 20.56 6.23
CA ASN A 110 1.49 19.26 6.64
C ASN A 110 1.55 19.16 8.18
N GLN A 111 0.91 18.15 8.73
CA GLN A 111 0.83 17.90 10.18
C GLN A 111 1.82 16.81 10.64
N GLY A 112 2.68 16.34 9.73
CA GLY A 112 3.67 15.29 9.96
C GLY A 112 3.25 13.94 9.37
N THR A 113 4.26 13.12 9.11
CA THR A 113 4.12 11.77 8.55
C THR A 113 3.17 10.90 9.35
N GLY A 114 2.27 10.19 8.66
CA GLY A 114 1.33 9.25 9.26
C GLY A 114 0.07 9.87 9.86
N LYS A 115 -0.05 11.21 9.84
CA LYS A 115 -1.29 11.88 10.23
C LYS A 115 -2.34 11.73 9.14
N ARG A 116 -3.53 11.33 9.55
CA ARG A 116 -4.70 11.19 8.68
C ARG A 116 -5.75 12.24 9.06
N PHE A 117 -6.34 12.86 8.05
CA PHE A 117 -7.46 13.77 8.20
C PHE A 117 -8.67 13.22 7.49
N GLU A 118 -9.82 13.38 8.12
CA GLU A 118 -11.12 13.14 7.51
C GLU A 118 -11.71 14.47 7.10
N TYR A 119 -12.35 14.50 5.95
CA TYR A 119 -12.98 15.71 5.44
C TYR A 119 -14.18 15.44 4.55
N TYR A 120 -14.98 16.48 4.40
CA TYR A 120 -16.01 16.60 3.37
C TYR A 120 -16.09 18.07 2.96
N ILE A 121 -16.70 18.33 1.81
CA ILE A 121 -16.79 19.67 1.24
C ILE A 121 -18.26 20.03 1.07
N GLN A 122 -18.64 21.25 1.41
CA GLN A 122 -20.00 21.75 1.21
C GLN A 122 -20.00 23.07 0.49
N LEU A 123 -20.94 23.22 -0.44
CA LEU A 123 -21.36 24.51 -0.94
C LEU A 123 -22.45 25.04 -0.02
N VAL A 124 -22.24 26.22 0.54
CA VAL A 124 -23.12 26.81 1.55
C VAL A 124 -23.56 28.19 1.09
N ALA A 125 -24.87 28.43 1.11
CA ALA A 125 -25.44 29.76 0.97
C ALA A 125 -25.48 30.47 2.33
N PRO A 126 -25.21 31.78 2.37
CA PRO A 126 -25.35 32.57 3.58
C PRO A 126 -26.81 32.57 4.02
N LYS A 127 -26.98 32.71 5.34
CA LYS A 127 -28.27 32.69 6.02
C LYS A 127 -29.24 33.66 5.37
N ASP A 128 -30.41 33.14 5.01
CA ASP A 128 -31.62 33.95 5.09
C ASP A 128 -32.07 34.01 6.57
N SER A 129 -33.07 34.83 6.90
CA SER A 129 -33.60 35.19 8.25
C SER A 129 -33.69 34.12 9.38
N THR A 130 -33.36 32.84 9.17
CA THR A 130 -33.48 31.67 10.07
C THR A 130 -32.23 31.28 10.87
N MET A 131 -31.16 32.10 10.87
CA MET A 131 -29.96 31.88 11.72
C MET A 131 -29.16 30.57 11.47
N THR A 132 -29.45 29.78 10.44
CA THR A 132 -28.67 28.57 10.07
C THR A 132 -28.27 28.58 8.60
N ASP A 133 -27.01 28.25 8.34
CA ASP A 133 -26.45 28.17 6.99
C ASP A 133 -27.19 27.12 6.16
N THR A 134 -27.54 27.44 4.92
CA THR A 134 -28.22 26.48 4.03
C THR A 134 -27.19 25.73 3.19
N VAL A 135 -27.13 24.40 3.35
CA VAL A 135 -26.25 23.53 2.57
C VAL A 135 -26.88 23.28 1.19
N LEU A 136 -26.21 23.71 0.14
CA LEU A 136 -26.67 23.59 -1.25
C LEU A 136 -26.19 22.28 -1.90
N ALA A 137 -24.94 21.88 -1.62
CA ALA A 137 -24.36 20.63 -2.11
C ALA A 137 -23.31 20.10 -1.12
N THR A 138 -23.12 18.78 -1.06
CA THR A 138 -22.07 18.13 -0.26
C THR A 138 -21.30 17.11 -1.09
N ILE A 139 -19.98 17.08 -0.90
CA ILE A 139 -19.06 16.08 -1.47
C ILE A 139 -18.43 15.29 -0.30
N PRO A 140 -18.56 13.96 -0.27
CA PRO A 140 -19.32 13.13 -1.21
C PRO A 140 -20.85 13.31 -1.02
N ALA A 141 -21.64 13.08 -2.07
CA ALA A 141 -23.10 13.28 -2.06
C ALA A 141 -23.83 12.39 -1.04
N GLU A 142 -23.21 11.28 -0.61
CA GLU A 142 -23.75 10.33 0.38
C GLU A 142 -23.64 10.82 1.84
N HIS A 143 -23.34 12.11 2.08
CA HIS A 143 -23.23 12.66 3.42
C HIS A 143 -24.61 12.94 4.04
N SER A 144 -25.16 11.98 4.80
CA SER A 144 -26.41 12.13 5.56
C SER A 144 -26.14 12.21 7.08
N THR A 145 -27.03 12.87 7.81
CA THR A 145 -26.98 13.14 9.27
C THR A 145 -26.73 11.89 10.13
N ASN A 146 -27.04 10.69 9.62
CA ASN A 146 -26.88 9.42 10.34
C ASN A 146 -25.83 8.45 9.76
N SER A 147 -25.24 8.73 8.59
CA SER A 147 -24.22 7.85 7.97
C SER A 147 -23.41 8.64 6.94
N ALA A 148 -22.58 9.56 7.43
CA ALA A 148 -21.76 10.42 6.61
C ALA A 148 -20.55 9.65 6.05
N LYS A 149 -20.53 9.42 4.73
CA LYS A 149 -19.27 9.09 4.06
C LYS A 149 -18.36 10.31 4.13
N VAL A 150 -17.15 10.11 4.65
CA VAL A 150 -16.10 11.12 4.74
C VAL A 150 -14.92 10.68 3.92
N LEU A 151 -14.28 11.62 3.26
CA LEU A 151 -13.04 11.39 2.54
C LEU A 151 -11.90 11.40 3.55
N SER A 152 -10.80 10.71 3.24
CA SER A 152 -9.62 10.73 4.09
C SER A 152 -8.38 11.04 3.28
N VAL A 153 -7.46 11.81 3.86
CA VAL A 153 -6.15 12.10 3.28
C VAL A 153 -5.06 11.72 4.29
N LEU A 154 -4.07 10.97 3.83
CA LEU A 154 -2.89 10.58 4.62
C LEU A 154 -1.67 11.42 4.24
N PHE A 155 -1.01 12.02 5.23
CA PHE A 155 0.29 12.67 5.02
C PHE A 155 1.39 11.62 4.95
N LYS A 156 1.85 11.30 3.73
CA LYS A 156 2.86 10.25 3.51
C LYS A 156 4.26 10.83 3.54
N GLY A 157 5.09 10.28 4.43
CA GLY A 157 6.51 10.59 4.51
C GLY A 157 7.29 10.01 3.34
N THR A 158 8.53 10.46 3.17
CA THR A 158 9.42 9.95 2.11
C THR A 158 10.36 8.90 2.71
N PRO A 159 10.31 7.63 2.25
CA PRO A 159 11.18 6.62 2.82
C PRO A 159 12.64 6.91 2.43
N PRO A 160 13.61 6.73 3.35
CA PRO A 160 15.02 6.92 3.03
C PRO A 160 15.45 6.03 1.86
N ARG A 161 15.95 6.64 0.79
CA ARG A 161 16.33 5.95 -0.46
C ARG A 161 17.21 4.73 -0.21
N ASN A 162 18.19 4.86 0.70
CA ASN A 162 19.14 3.79 1.02
C ASN A 162 18.43 2.56 1.63
N ILE A 163 17.45 2.77 2.50
CA ILE A 163 16.69 1.69 3.13
C ILE A 163 15.78 1.02 2.10
N THR A 164 15.15 1.81 1.22
CA THR A 164 14.32 1.28 0.13
C THR A 164 15.12 0.41 -0.82
N ILE A 165 16.31 0.88 -1.25
CA ILE A 165 17.22 0.11 -2.13
C ILE A 165 17.68 -1.18 -1.42
N ALA A 166 18.10 -1.08 -0.15
CA ALA A 166 18.52 -2.25 0.63
C ALA A 166 17.39 -3.28 0.75
N ARG A 167 16.15 -2.83 1.02
CA ARG A 167 14.97 -3.70 1.09
C ARG A 167 14.72 -4.41 -0.24
N LEU A 168 14.80 -3.66 -1.35
CA LEU A 168 14.61 -4.22 -2.68
C LEU A 168 15.65 -5.29 -3.01
N ALA A 169 16.92 -5.02 -2.73
CA ALA A 169 18.00 -5.96 -2.96
C ALA A 169 17.84 -7.25 -2.13
N VAL A 170 17.45 -7.12 -0.86
CA VAL A 170 17.21 -8.27 0.03
C VAL A 170 16.02 -9.10 -0.45
N MET A 171 14.90 -8.47 -0.82
CA MET A 171 13.71 -9.19 -1.32
C MET A 171 13.98 -9.87 -2.67
N PHE A 172 14.75 -9.22 -3.55
CA PHE A 172 15.18 -9.80 -4.82
C PHE A 172 16.06 -11.05 -4.60
N ALA A 173 17.06 -10.95 -3.72
CA ALA A 173 17.92 -12.07 -3.38
C ALA A 173 17.12 -13.22 -2.74
N ALA A 174 16.16 -12.91 -1.87
CA ALA A 174 15.27 -13.90 -1.27
C ALA A 174 14.47 -14.68 -2.33
N LEU A 175 13.80 -13.97 -3.25
CA LEU A 175 13.02 -14.59 -4.33
C LEU A 175 13.90 -15.46 -5.24
N LEU A 176 15.09 -14.97 -5.59
CA LEU A 176 16.06 -15.72 -6.38
C LEU A 176 16.46 -17.03 -5.67
N LEU A 177 16.77 -16.99 -4.38
CA LEU A 177 17.12 -18.18 -3.60
C LEU A 177 15.95 -19.17 -3.49
N MET A 178 14.71 -18.68 -3.38
CA MET A 178 13.51 -19.52 -3.36
C MET A 178 13.28 -20.23 -4.70
N LEU A 179 13.48 -19.54 -5.82
CA LEU A 179 13.44 -20.13 -7.15
C LEU A 179 14.55 -21.19 -7.33
N LEU A 180 15.77 -20.88 -6.89
CA LEU A 180 16.89 -21.83 -6.92
C LEU A 180 16.61 -23.04 -6.01
N ALA A 181 15.97 -22.84 -4.86
CA ALA A 181 15.56 -23.94 -3.97
C ALA A 181 14.55 -24.85 -4.69
N PHE A 182 13.57 -24.27 -5.36
CA PHE A 182 12.60 -25.00 -6.17
C PHE A 182 13.27 -25.80 -7.30
N PHE A 183 14.10 -25.17 -8.13
CA PHE A 183 14.80 -25.89 -9.21
C PHE A 183 15.77 -26.95 -8.68
N SER A 184 16.44 -26.69 -7.55
CA SER A 184 17.24 -27.72 -6.88
C SER A 184 16.37 -28.90 -6.49
N SER A 185 15.17 -28.70 -5.96
CA SER A 185 14.28 -29.81 -5.61
C SER A 185 13.81 -30.63 -6.82
N MET A 186 13.73 -30.04 -8.02
CA MET A 186 13.37 -30.74 -9.26
C MET A 186 14.48 -31.65 -9.79
N ALA A 187 15.73 -31.43 -9.39
CA ALA A 187 16.83 -32.32 -9.76
C ALA A 187 16.76 -33.69 -9.03
N TYR A 188 15.93 -33.81 -7.99
CA TYR A 188 15.61 -35.09 -7.38
C TYR A 188 14.64 -35.89 -8.28
N PRO A 189 14.83 -37.22 -8.49
CA PRO A 189 15.73 -38.14 -7.76
C PRO A 189 17.15 -38.29 -8.33
N LYS A 190 17.53 -37.55 -9.38
CA LYS A 190 18.82 -37.74 -10.07
C LYS A 190 20.04 -37.27 -9.27
N ASP A 191 19.86 -36.33 -8.35
CA ASP A 191 20.89 -35.80 -7.45
C ASP A 191 20.38 -35.91 -6.00
N LEU A 192 20.91 -36.86 -5.22
CA LEU A 192 20.52 -37.08 -3.81
C LEU A 192 20.83 -35.85 -2.94
N GLY A 193 21.87 -35.07 -3.28
CA GLY A 193 22.23 -33.84 -2.58
C GLY A 193 21.30 -32.66 -2.90
N ALA A 194 20.39 -32.81 -3.86
CA ALA A 194 19.55 -31.74 -4.35
C ALA A 194 18.53 -31.24 -3.33
N ILE A 195 17.99 -32.13 -2.49
CA ILE A 195 17.05 -31.78 -1.41
C ILE A 195 17.78 -31.02 -0.30
N THR A 196 18.96 -31.47 0.12
CA THR A 196 19.80 -30.78 1.11
C THR A 196 20.16 -29.37 0.63
N ARG A 197 20.52 -29.24 -0.65
CA ARG A 197 20.77 -27.94 -1.29
C ARG A 197 19.51 -27.06 -1.30
N ALA A 198 18.36 -27.61 -1.67
CA ALA A 198 17.08 -26.90 -1.64
C ALA A 198 16.71 -26.41 -0.24
N GLY A 199 16.91 -27.24 0.79
CA GLY A 199 16.71 -26.87 2.19
C GLY A 199 17.59 -25.69 2.61
N ARG A 200 18.90 -25.73 2.32
CA ARG A 200 19.84 -24.64 2.64
C ARG A 200 19.47 -23.34 1.94
N LEU A 201 19.14 -23.41 0.64
CA LEU A 201 18.69 -22.24 -0.13
C LEU A 201 17.38 -21.67 0.43
N SER A 202 16.43 -22.52 0.79
CA SER A 202 15.17 -22.12 1.45
C SER A 202 15.45 -21.43 2.77
N PHE A 203 16.34 -21.98 3.61
CA PHE A 203 16.70 -21.40 4.89
C PHE A 203 17.28 -19.98 4.76
N ILE A 204 18.26 -19.79 3.86
CA ILE A 204 18.86 -18.47 3.61
C ILE A 204 17.81 -17.52 3.02
N GLY A 205 17.00 -17.99 2.06
CA GLY A 205 15.92 -17.21 1.45
C GLY A 205 14.91 -16.72 2.49
N THR A 206 14.47 -17.58 3.40
CA THR A 206 13.56 -17.19 4.49
C THR A 206 14.21 -16.18 5.42
N LEU A 207 15.49 -16.33 5.76
CA LEU A 207 16.21 -15.37 6.60
C LEU A 207 16.22 -13.97 5.94
N LEU A 208 16.45 -13.92 4.62
CA LEU A 208 16.36 -12.67 3.86
C LEU A 208 14.94 -12.11 3.82
N VAL A 209 13.90 -12.94 3.70
CA VAL A 209 12.51 -12.47 3.81
C VAL A 209 12.25 -11.88 5.20
N LEU A 210 12.71 -12.51 6.28
CA LEU A 210 12.55 -11.97 7.62
C LEU A 210 13.22 -10.59 7.76
N VAL A 211 14.43 -10.44 7.26
CA VAL A 211 15.14 -9.15 7.25
C VAL A 211 14.41 -8.12 6.38
N GLY A 212 13.97 -8.50 5.18
CA GLY A 212 13.29 -7.63 4.22
C GLY A 212 11.91 -7.16 4.70
N VAL A 213 11.14 -8.06 5.32
CA VAL A 213 9.77 -7.79 5.80
C VAL A 213 9.81 -7.10 7.17
N PHE A 214 10.47 -7.67 8.17
CA PHE A 214 10.41 -7.12 9.53
C PHE A 214 11.37 -5.96 9.74
N LEU A 215 12.67 -6.13 9.44
CA LEU A 215 13.65 -5.10 9.78
C LEU A 215 13.55 -3.91 8.82
N LEU A 216 13.65 -4.17 7.52
CA LEU A 216 13.64 -3.12 6.51
C LEU A 216 12.21 -2.64 6.23
N GLY A 217 11.22 -3.53 6.22
CA GLY A 217 9.82 -3.17 6.02
C GLY A 217 9.28 -2.28 7.14
N THR A 218 9.57 -2.58 8.42
CA THR A 218 9.16 -1.72 9.55
C THR A 218 9.78 -0.32 9.46
N LYS A 219 11.06 -0.22 9.09
CA LYS A 219 11.72 1.09 8.91
C LYS A 219 11.09 1.91 7.79
N VAL A 220 10.74 1.26 6.67
CA VAL A 220 10.04 1.92 5.56
C VAL A 220 8.62 2.33 5.97
N GLY A 221 7.89 1.47 6.70
CA GLY A 221 6.56 1.77 7.23
C GLY A 221 6.56 2.99 8.14
N LEU A 222 7.45 3.00 9.15
CA LEU A 222 7.59 4.14 10.06
C LEU A 222 7.90 5.44 9.31
N ALA A 223 8.79 5.40 8.32
CA ALA A 223 9.15 6.58 7.53
C ALA A 223 8.05 7.06 6.56
N THR A 224 7.05 6.22 6.22
CA THR A 224 6.03 6.57 5.22
C THR A 224 4.66 6.80 5.83
N SER A 225 4.20 5.92 6.72
CA SER A 225 2.88 5.96 7.34
C SER A 225 2.94 6.27 8.84
N GLY A 226 4.14 6.45 9.41
CA GLY A 226 4.30 6.65 10.85
C GLY A 226 3.96 5.42 11.70
N GLN A 227 3.66 4.28 11.07
CA GLN A 227 3.31 3.04 11.75
C GLN A 227 4.37 1.97 11.49
N ALA A 228 4.76 1.28 12.55
CA ALA A 228 5.53 0.05 12.43
C ALA A 228 4.68 -1.04 11.76
N TRP A 229 5.33 -2.07 11.21
CA TRP A 229 4.66 -3.17 10.52
C TRP A 229 3.47 -3.71 11.34
N SER A 230 2.28 -3.73 10.72
CA SER A 230 1.01 -4.07 11.39
C SER A 230 0.56 -5.52 11.15
N GLY A 231 1.39 -6.33 10.50
CA GLY A 231 0.98 -7.54 9.79
C GLY A 231 0.75 -8.82 10.60
N LEU A 232 0.63 -8.81 11.93
CA LEU A 232 0.53 -10.06 12.70
C LEU A 232 -0.87 -10.28 13.28
N PRO A 233 -1.65 -11.29 12.84
CA PRO A 233 -1.53 -12.13 11.64
C PRO A 233 -2.25 -11.57 10.40
N VAL A 234 -3.09 -10.55 10.59
CA VAL A 234 -3.81 -9.81 9.55
C VAL A 234 -3.38 -8.36 9.68
N GLY A 235 -2.75 -7.86 8.63
CA GLY A 235 -2.30 -6.47 8.60
C GLY A 235 -3.43 -5.49 8.40
N SER A 236 -3.16 -4.22 8.67
CA SER A 236 -4.08 -3.12 8.33
C SER A 236 -4.34 -3.03 6.83
N ASN A 237 -3.46 -3.59 5.98
CA ASN A 237 -3.66 -3.63 4.53
C ASN A 237 -3.32 -5.01 3.95
N LEU A 238 -3.68 -5.20 2.67
CA LEU A 238 -3.45 -6.46 1.94
C LEU A 238 -1.97 -6.82 1.84
N SER A 239 -1.09 -5.83 1.66
CA SER A 239 0.36 -6.03 1.54
C SER A 239 0.99 -6.58 2.82
N ASP A 240 0.61 -6.03 3.99
CA ASP A 240 1.08 -6.47 5.29
C ASP A 240 0.64 -7.92 5.56
N THR A 241 -0.60 -8.25 5.22
CA THR A 241 -1.16 -9.61 5.35
C THR A 241 -0.44 -10.61 4.44
N ALA A 242 -0.20 -10.26 3.16
CA ALA A 242 0.52 -11.13 2.23
C ALA A 242 1.97 -11.34 2.62
N SER A 243 2.63 -10.32 3.19
CA SER A 243 4.00 -10.41 3.70
C SER A 243 4.09 -11.31 4.94
N ALA A 244 3.09 -11.22 5.83
CA ALA A 244 2.99 -12.09 7.01
C ALA A 244 2.76 -13.56 6.62
N LEU A 245 1.84 -13.79 5.68
CA LEU A 245 1.57 -15.13 5.17
C LEU A 245 2.80 -15.75 4.51
N LEU A 246 3.56 -14.94 3.74
CA LEU A 246 4.82 -15.36 3.14
C LEU A 246 5.83 -15.81 4.20
N VAL A 247 6.03 -15.01 5.25
CA VAL A 247 6.92 -15.34 6.37
C VAL A 247 6.48 -16.65 7.03
N ILE A 248 5.20 -16.75 7.42
CA ILE A 248 4.67 -17.93 8.13
C ILE A 248 4.84 -19.18 7.28
N PHE A 249 4.53 -19.09 5.99
CA PHE A 249 4.70 -20.19 5.05
C PHE A 249 6.15 -20.67 4.99
N TRP A 250 7.10 -19.75 4.80
CA TRP A 250 8.51 -20.11 4.66
C TRP A 250 9.16 -20.57 5.98
N LEU A 251 8.64 -20.12 7.13
CA LEU A 251 8.99 -20.72 8.42
C LEU A 251 8.49 -22.17 8.52
N ALA A 252 7.27 -22.45 8.06
CA ALA A 252 6.75 -23.83 8.00
C ALA A 252 7.59 -24.71 7.06
N VAL A 253 8.02 -24.19 5.91
CA VAL A 253 8.96 -24.88 5.01
C VAL A 253 10.27 -25.24 5.72
N ILE A 254 10.87 -24.31 6.47
CA ILE A 254 12.08 -24.59 7.27
C ILE A 254 11.82 -25.70 8.29
N LEU A 255 10.69 -25.66 9.00
CA LEU A 255 10.36 -26.66 10.02
C LEU A 255 10.22 -28.06 9.40
N ILE A 256 9.61 -28.16 8.23
CA ILE A 256 9.49 -29.41 7.47
C ILE A 256 10.85 -29.88 6.98
N LEU A 257 11.68 -28.97 6.47
CA LEU A 257 13.01 -29.27 5.92
C LEU A 257 14.14 -29.27 6.96
N ARG A 258 13.84 -29.15 8.26
CA ARG A 258 14.84 -28.93 9.32
C ARG A 258 15.91 -30.03 9.37
N LYS A 259 15.52 -31.29 9.11
CA LYS A 259 16.47 -32.42 9.13
C LYS A 259 17.47 -32.31 7.99
N GLN A 260 16.98 -31.96 6.80
CA GLN A 260 17.80 -31.80 5.61
C GLN A 260 18.70 -30.55 5.70
N ILE A 261 18.21 -29.48 6.33
CA ILE A 261 18.98 -28.25 6.56
C ILE A 261 20.14 -28.49 7.55
N PHE A 262 19.83 -29.03 8.73
CA PHE A 262 20.78 -29.05 9.85
C PHE A 262 21.54 -30.37 10.03
N LYS A 263 20.94 -31.52 9.67
CA LYS A 263 21.58 -32.83 9.85
C LYS A 263 22.18 -33.38 8.56
N GLY A 264 21.86 -32.80 7.41
CA GLY A 264 22.33 -33.27 6.11
C GLY A 264 21.85 -34.68 5.75
N GLU A 265 20.89 -35.23 6.51
CA GLU A 265 20.27 -36.53 6.25
C GLU A 265 19.56 -36.46 4.90
N SER A 266 20.05 -37.25 3.94
CA SER A 266 19.34 -37.46 2.68
C SER A 266 18.03 -38.15 3.03
N ALA A 267 16.90 -37.52 2.70
CA ALA A 267 15.60 -38.08 3.00
C ALA A 267 15.39 -39.32 2.12
N GLU A 268 15.74 -40.50 2.65
CA GLU A 268 15.57 -41.76 1.93
C GLU A 268 14.09 -42.10 1.68
N ASP A 269 13.12 -41.43 2.32
CA ASP A 269 11.70 -41.77 2.11
C ASP A 269 10.65 -40.64 2.29
N LEU A 270 11.06 -39.40 2.59
CA LEU A 270 10.09 -38.30 2.77
C LEU A 270 9.81 -37.56 1.44
N VAL A 271 8.97 -38.20 0.63
CA VAL A 271 8.04 -37.61 -0.37
C VAL A 271 8.58 -36.41 -1.16
N SER A 272 9.54 -36.68 -2.05
CA SER A 272 10.13 -35.67 -2.95
C SER A 272 9.11 -34.82 -3.70
N ARG A 273 8.00 -35.43 -4.15
CA ARG A 273 6.92 -34.73 -4.84
C ARG A 273 6.18 -33.74 -3.96
N ARG A 274 5.97 -34.04 -2.67
CA ARG A 274 5.33 -33.10 -1.72
C ARG A 274 6.25 -31.93 -1.43
N VAL A 275 7.56 -32.17 -1.27
CA VAL A 275 8.55 -31.09 -1.09
C VAL A 275 8.62 -30.19 -2.33
N GLN A 276 8.64 -30.77 -3.53
CA GLN A 276 8.59 -30.01 -4.79
C GLN A 276 7.32 -29.16 -4.88
N LEU A 277 6.15 -29.73 -4.57
CA LEU A 277 4.89 -28.99 -4.55
C LEU A 277 4.86 -27.88 -3.49
N LEU A 278 5.43 -28.14 -2.32
CA LEU A 278 5.53 -27.16 -1.23
C LEU A 278 6.46 -25.99 -1.61
N LEU A 279 7.61 -26.27 -2.22
CA LEU A 279 8.52 -25.22 -2.69
C LEU A 279 7.92 -24.46 -3.87
N ALA A 280 7.23 -25.14 -4.78
CA ALA A 280 6.51 -24.50 -5.89
C ALA A 280 5.44 -23.54 -5.37
N SER A 281 4.60 -23.96 -4.43
CA SER A 281 3.56 -23.10 -3.85
C SER A 281 4.17 -21.94 -3.06
N GLY A 282 5.29 -22.15 -2.38
CA GLY A 282 6.06 -21.08 -1.73
C GLY A 282 6.61 -20.03 -2.68
N VAL A 283 7.11 -20.45 -3.84
CA VAL A 283 7.56 -19.54 -4.91
C VAL A 283 6.39 -18.77 -5.49
N VAL A 284 5.27 -19.43 -5.79
CA VAL A 284 4.06 -18.76 -6.28
C VAL A 284 3.57 -17.71 -5.28
N LEU A 285 3.51 -18.06 -4.00
CA LEU A 285 3.17 -17.14 -2.92
C LEU A 285 4.14 -15.94 -2.88
N ALA A 286 5.46 -16.18 -2.97
CA ALA A 286 6.46 -15.12 -3.00
C ALA A 286 6.28 -14.17 -4.19
N ILE A 287 5.99 -14.70 -5.39
CA ILE A 287 5.70 -13.90 -6.58
C ILE A 287 4.45 -13.05 -6.36
N ILE A 288 3.35 -13.65 -5.87
CA ILE A 288 2.12 -12.91 -5.57
C ILE A 288 2.40 -11.79 -4.58
N THR A 289 3.10 -12.05 -3.48
CA THR A 289 3.45 -11.03 -2.48
C THR A 289 4.26 -9.87 -3.06
N VAL A 290 5.18 -10.13 -4.00
CA VAL A 290 6.00 -9.08 -4.66
C VAL A 290 5.20 -8.30 -5.70
N LEU A 291 4.18 -8.91 -6.31
CA LEU A 291 3.32 -8.28 -7.31
C LEU A 291 2.19 -7.44 -6.69
N ILE A 292 1.84 -7.66 -5.43
CA ILE A 292 0.88 -6.80 -4.72
C ILE A 292 1.48 -5.38 -4.66
N PRO A 293 0.82 -4.36 -5.24
CA PRO A 293 1.30 -3.00 -5.18
C PRO A 293 1.43 -2.56 -3.72
N ASN A 294 2.58 -2.02 -3.34
CA ASN A 294 2.78 -1.39 -2.02
C ASN A 294 2.07 -0.02 -1.90
N GLY A 295 0.98 0.16 -2.67
CA GLY A 295 0.07 1.28 -2.57
C GLY A 295 -0.80 1.05 -1.35
N ILE A 296 -0.58 1.84 -0.30
CA ILE A 296 -1.50 2.00 0.82
C ILE A 296 -2.75 2.67 0.23
N GLY A 297 -3.59 1.90 -0.43
CA GLY A 297 -4.76 2.38 -1.16
C GLY A 297 -5.78 1.26 -1.15
N ARG A 298 -6.79 1.41 -0.29
CA ARG A 298 -7.90 0.49 0.05
C ARG A 298 -7.74 -0.29 1.36
N ILE A 299 -8.31 0.30 2.41
CA ILE A 299 -9.23 -0.38 3.33
C ILE A 299 -10.60 0.24 3.05
#